data_AF-A0A6J0C0N5-F1
#
_entry.id   AF-A0A6J0C0N5-F1
#
_cell.length_a   1.000
_cell.length_b   1.000
_cell.length_c   1.000
_cell.angle_alpha   90.00
_cell.angle_beta   90.00
_cell.angle_gamma   90.00
#
_symmetry.space_group_name_H-M   'P 1'
#
loop_
_entity.id
_entity.type
_entity.pdbx_description
1 polymer ?
#
loop_
_entity_poly.entity_id
_entity_poly.type
_entity_poly.pdbx_seq_one_letter_code
_entity_poly.pdbx_strand_id
1 'polypeptide(L)'
;MVYIFGGKFAMGSADSSVYSTKYLLNQDVVLVTFKYRLGVLGFLSTGDEVASGNWGLKDQVLALEWVQRNIRHFHGDPDQVTLFGHNSGSVCVHLL
;
A
#
# COMPACT_ATOMS: atom_id res chain seq x y z
N MET A 1 -3.15 4.74 -10.12
CA MET A 1 -2.15 5.15 -9.09
C MET A 1 -2.45 4.43 -7.78
N VAL A 2 -1.43 3.85 -7.14
CA VAL A 2 -1.55 3.12 -5.87
C VAL A 2 -0.70 3.83 -4.80
N TYR A 3 -1.34 4.28 -3.71
CA TYR A 3 -0.68 5.02 -2.64
C TYR A 3 -0.40 4.14 -1.43
N ILE A 4 0.85 4.14 -0.96
CA ILE A 4 1.26 3.54 0.33
C ILE A 4 1.51 4.64 1.35
N PHE A 5 0.70 4.67 2.40
CA PHE A 5 0.86 5.62 3.50
C PHE A 5 2.11 5.31 4.33
N GLY A 6 2.71 6.35 4.90
CA GLY A 6 3.81 6.23 5.86
C GLY A 6 3.33 6.30 7.31
N GLY A 7 4.25 6.01 8.23
CA GLY A 7 4.04 6.15 9.67
C GLY A 7 5.03 5.32 10.48
N LYS A 8 6.29 5.36 10.05
CA LYS A 8 7.43 4.61 10.61
C LYS A 8 7.14 3.11 10.82
N PHE A 9 6.31 2.52 9.96
CA PHE A 9 5.81 1.15 10.08
C PHE A 9 5.02 0.84 11.36
N ALA A 10 4.69 1.83 12.19
CA ALA A 10 4.11 1.65 13.51
C ALA A 10 2.71 2.28 13.65
N MET A 11 2.40 3.27 12.82
CA MET A 11 1.13 4.00 12.82
C MET A 11 0.77 4.45 11.40
N GLY A 12 -0.39 5.08 11.25
CA GLY A 12 -0.90 5.58 9.97
C GLY A 12 -2.20 4.89 9.57
N SER A 13 -2.79 5.37 8.48
CA SER A 13 -4.02 4.83 7.92
C SER A 13 -4.11 5.19 6.43
N ALA A 14 -4.98 4.51 5.68
CA ALA A 14 -5.33 4.87 4.31
C ALA A 14 -6.60 5.74 4.21
N ASP A 15 -7.14 6.17 5.35
CA ASP A 15 -8.41 6.87 5.43
C ASP A 15 -8.33 8.27 4.78
N SER A 16 -9.36 8.63 4.01
CA SER A 16 -9.44 9.90 3.29
C SER A 16 -9.54 11.13 4.20
N SER A 17 -9.87 10.94 5.48
CA SER A 17 -9.81 11.99 6.50
C SER A 17 -8.37 12.40 6.85
N VAL A 18 -7.40 11.50 6.66
CA VAL A 18 -5.97 11.75 6.85
C VAL A 18 -5.32 12.12 5.51
N TYR A 19 -5.61 11.35 4.46
CA TYR A 19 -5.09 11.54 3.12
C TYR A 19 -6.21 11.94 2.16
N SER A 20 -6.53 13.23 2.12
CA SER A 20 -7.58 13.77 1.25
C SER A 20 -7.33 13.40 -0.22
N THR A 21 -8.34 12.80 -0.85
CA THR A 21 -8.28 12.36 -2.25
C THR A 21 -8.77 13.42 -3.24
N LYS A 22 -9.30 14.55 -2.74
CA LYS A 22 -10.04 15.55 -3.54
C LYS A 22 -9.27 16.09 -4.74
N TYR A 23 -7.96 16.31 -4.59
CA TYR A 23 -7.16 16.87 -5.68
C TYR A 23 -6.89 15.86 -6.80
N LEU A 24 -6.70 14.59 -6.45
CA LEU A 24 -6.42 13.52 -7.42
C LEU A 24 -7.70 13.03 -8.10
N LEU A 25 -8.84 13.00 -7.40
CA LEU A 25 -10.12 12.61 -7.99
C LEU A 25 -10.67 13.63 -9.01
N ASN A 26 -10.06 14.82 -9.11
CA ASN A 26 -10.33 15.78 -10.18
C ASN A 26 -9.51 15.50 -11.46
N GLN A 27 -8.62 14.52 -11.44
CA GLN A 27 -7.84 14.09 -12.60
C GLN A 27 -8.42 12.78 -13.15
N ASP A 28 -8.14 12.47 -14.42
CA ASP A 28 -8.56 11.22 -15.04
C ASP A 28 -7.64 10.07 -14.60
N VAL A 29 -7.76 9.68 -13.33
CA VAL A 29 -6.96 8.63 -12.71
C VAL A 29 -7.82 7.77 -11.77
N VAL A 30 -7.51 6.49 -11.71
CA VAL A 30 -7.99 5.62 -10.62
C VAL A 30 -7.00 5.67 -9.48
N LEU A 31 -7.45 6.14 -8.31
CA LEU A 31 -6.66 6.17 -7.07
C LEU A 31 -7.02 4.97 -6.18
N VAL A 32 -6.01 4.16 -5.84
CA VAL A 32 -6.14 3.05 -4.89
C VAL A 32 -5.36 3.40 -3.63
N THR A 33 -6.02 3.33 -2.48
CA THR A 33 -5.39 3.37 -1.15
C THR A 33 -5.78 2.11 -0.39
N PHE A 34 -4.92 1.61 0.50
CA PHE A 34 -5.17 0.38 1.23
C PHE A 34 -4.42 0.35 2.57
N LYS A 35 -4.93 -0.46 3.51
CA LYS A 35 -4.30 -0.66 4.83
C LYS A 35 -3.35 -1.87 4.77
N TYR A 36 -2.24 -1.79 5.49
CA TYR A 36 -1.33 -2.90 5.75
C TYR A 36 -1.06 -3.00 7.25
N ARG A 37 -0.66 -4.19 7.73
CA ARG A 37 -0.36 -4.38 9.16
C ARG A 37 0.83 -3.54 9.61
N LEU A 38 0.74 -3.02 10.84
CA LEU A 38 1.70 -2.11 11.45
C LEU A 38 2.25 -2.67 12.76
N GLY A 39 3.34 -2.09 13.23
CA GLY A 39 4.00 -2.42 14.49
C GLY A 39 4.36 -3.90 14.58
N VAL A 40 4.25 -4.46 15.78
CA VAL A 40 4.52 -5.88 16.02
C VAL A 40 3.64 -6.81 15.16
N LEU A 41 2.40 -6.42 14.89
CA LEU A 41 1.49 -7.24 14.08
C LEU A 41 1.89 -7.31 12.60
N GLY A 42 2.61 -6.30 12.10
CA GLY A 42 3.09 -6.25 10.72
C GLY A 42 4.52 -6.72 10.54
N PHE A 43 5.36 -6.63 11.58
CA PHE A 43 6.82 -6.75 11.41
C PHE A 43 7.50 -7.61 12.46
N LEU A 44 6.75 -8.33 13.32
CA LEU A 44 7.34 -9.34 14.19
C LEU A 44 8.06 -10.41 13.37
N SER A 45 9.33 -10.64 13.70
CA SER A 45 10.11 -11.76 13.21
C SER A 45 10.77 -12.48 14.38
N THR A 46 10.76 -13.80 14.36
CA THR A 46 11.52 -14.67 15.28
C THR A 46 12.89 -15.04 14.73
N GLY A 47 13.21 -14.65 13.49
CA GLY A 47 14.44 -15.03 12.81
C GLY A 47 14.46 -16.48 12.29
N ASP A 48 13.33 -17.18 12.37
CA ASP A 48 13.10 -18.53 11.87
C ASP A 48 11.79 -18.62 11.08
N GLU A 49 11.38 -19.84 10.71
CA GLU A 49 10.18 -20.06 9.89
C GLU A 49 8.86 -19.84 10.64
N VAL A 50 8.87 -19.85 11.98
CA VAL A 50 7.64 -19.71 12.79
C VAL A 50 7.03 -18.32 12.60
N ALA A 51 7.87 -17.29 12.58
CA ALA A 51 7.49 -15.93 12.22
C ALA A 51 8.56 -15.29 11.34
N SER A 52 8.50 -15.54 10.03
CA SER A 52 9.48 -15.03 9.05
C SER A 52 9.55 -13.49 8.92
N GLY A 53 8.58 -12.76 9.46
CA GLY A 53 8.55 -11.30 9.38
C GLY A 53 7.97 -10.73 8.08
N ASN A 54 8.10 -9.41 7.96
CA ASN A 54 7.66 -8.61 6.81
C ASN A 54 6.19 -8.82 6.40
N TRP A 55 5.34 -9.15 7.37
CA TRP A 55 3.92 -9.40 7.14
C TRP A 55 3.20 -8.18 6.54
N GLY A 56 3.57 -6.97 6.97
CA GLY A 56 3.06 -5.73 6.40
C GLY A 56 3.48 -5.51 4.94
N LEU A 57 4.67 -5.96 4.53
CA LEU A 57 5.08 -5.93 3.11
C LEU A 57 4.33 -7.00 2.30
N LYS A 58 4.12 -8.19 2.87
CA LYS A 58 3.31 -9.25 2.23
C LYS A 58 1.86 -8.80 2.03
N ASP A 59 1.29 -8.03 2.96
CA ASP A 59 -0.03 -7.42 2.77
C ASP A 59 -0.04 -6.46 1.56
N GLN A 60 1.03 -5.68 1.39
CA GLN A 60 1.17 -4.76 0.26
C GLN A 60 1.32 -5.50 -1.06
N VAL A 61 2.12 -6.58 -1.11
CA VAL A 61 2.20 -7.47 -2.30
C VAL A 61 0.82 -8.01 -2.66
N LEU A 62 0.07 -8.52 -1.68
CA LEU A 62 -1.26 -9.05 -1.92
C LEU A 62 -2.24 -7.98 -2.42
N ALA A 63 -2.13 -6.75 -1.91
CA ALA A 63 -2.91 -5.61 -2.39
C ALA A 63 -2.54 -5.25 -3.85
N LEU A 64 -1.25 -5.27 -4.21
CA LEU A 64 -0.80 -5.01 -5.58
C LEU A 64 -1.24 -6.10 -6.55
N GLU A 65 -1.18 -7.37 -6.16
CA GLU A 65 -1.75 -8.46 -6.95
C GLU A 65 -3.26 -8.30 -7.12
N TRP A 66 -3.97 -7.84 -6.08
CA TRP A 66 -5.39 -7.53 -6.18
C TRP A 66 -5.63 -6.42 -7.20
N VAL A 67 -4.84 -5.34 -7.18
CA VAL A 67 -4.91 -4.27 -8.17
C VAL A 67 -4.69 -4.85 -9.58
N GLN A 68 -3.63 -5.63 -9.78
CA GLN A 68 -3.34 -6.25 -11.08
C GLN A 68 -4.49 -7.12 -11.60
N ARG A 69 -5.12 -7.92 -10.73
CA ARG A 69 -6.24 -8.79 -11.11
C ARG A 69 -7.56 -8.04 -11.35
N ASN A 70 -7.78 -6.88 -10.69
CA ASN A 70 -9.11 -6.30 -10.56
C ASN A 70 -9.26 -4.87 -11.09
N ILE A 71 -8.19 -4.10 -11.27
CA ILE A 71 -8.31 -2.65 -11.50
C ILE A 71 -9.05 -2.29 -12.80
N ARG A 72 -9.03 -3.19 -13.80
CA ARG A 72 -9.81 -3.10 -15.03
C ARG A 72 -11.32 -2.96 -14.80
N HIS A 73 -11.84 -3.53 -13.71
CA HIS A 73 -13.26 -3.44 -13.34
C HIS A 73 -13.64 -2.07 -12.77
N PHE A 74 -12.65 -1.23 -12.45
CA PHE A 74 -12.81 0.14 -11.98
C PHE A 74 -12.34 1.15 -13.04
N HIS A 75 -12.28 0.75 -14.31
CA HIS A 75 -11.81 1.55 -15.44
C HIS A 75 -10.33 1.95 -15.37
N GLY A 76 -9.52 1.27 -14.57
CA GLY A 76 -8.06 1.45 -14.58
C GLY A 76 -7.36 0.49 -15.53
N ASP A 77 -6.15 0.83 -15.92
CA ASP A 77 -5.28 0.01 -16.75
C ASP A 77 -4.24 -0.73 -15.88
N PRO A 78 -4.24 -2.08 -15.84
CA PRO A 78 -3.28 -2.86 -15.06
C PRO A 78 -1.83 -2.70 -15.55
N ASP A 79 -1.62 -2.33 -16.81
CA ASP A 79 -0.28 -2.12 -17.40
C ASP A 79 0.25 -0.70 -17.12
N GLN A 80 -0.58 0.21 -16.57
CA GLN A 80 -0.21 1.59 -16.24
C GLN A 80 -0.42 1.90 -14.75
N VAL A 81 0.16 1.07 -13.89
CA VAL A 81 0.09 1.25 -12.43
C VAL A 81 1.32 2.02 -11.91
N THR A 82 1.10 3.26 -11.46
CA THR A 82 2.10 4.01 -10.69
C THR A 82 1.99 3.71 -9.20
N LEU A 83 3.04 3.17 -8.60
CA LEU A 83 3.18 3.00 -7.15
C LEU A 83 3.89 4.22 -6.54
N PHE A 84 3.34 4.79 -5.48
CA PHE A 84 3.93 5.95 -4.81
C PHE A 84 3.61 5.98 -3.32
N GLY A 85 4.40 6.71 -2.53
CA GLY A 85 4.27 6.74 -1.08
C GLY A 85 5.13 7.83 -0.45
N HIS A 86 4.89 8.11 0.82
CA HIS A 86 5.63 9.10 1.62
C HIS A 86 6.27 8.45 2.86
N ASN A 87 7.47 8.88 3.24
CA ASN A 87 8.21 8.37 4.40
C ASN A 87 8.42 6.84 4.31
N SER A 88 7.96 6.06 5.30
CA SER A 88 8.01 4.59 5.28
C SER A 88 7.20 4.01 4.14
N GLY A 89 6.17 4.72 3.65
CA GLY A 89 5.50 4.37 2.41
C GLY A 89 6.43 4.48 1.20
N SER A 90 7.34 5.46 1.15
CA SER A 90 8.37 5.55 0.10
C SER A 90 9.40 4.42 0.23
N VAL A 91 9.73 4.01 1.45
CA VAL A 91 10.60 2.84 1.68
C VAL A 91 9.92 1.58 1.16
N CYS A 92 8.62 1.38 1.43
CA CYS A 92 7.85 0.29 0.85
C CYS A 92 7.86 0.31 -0.68
N VAL A 93 7.63 1.47 -1.29
CA VAL A 93 7.67 1.64 -2.76
C VAL A 93 9.02 1.22 -3.32
N HIS A 94 10.12 1.48 -2.60
CA HIS A 94 11.46 1.09 -3.05
C HIS A 94 11.74 -0.41 -2.90
N LEU A 95 11.09 -1.07 -1.93
CA LEU A 95 11.29 -2.50 -1.64
C LEU A 95 10.43 -3.43 -2.51
N LEU A 96 9.37 -2.90 -3.15
CA LEU A 96 8.39 -3.62 -3.96
C LEU A 96 8.65 -3.39 -5.45
#